data_AF-A0A9X9LES1-F1
#
_entry.id   AF-A0A9X9LES1-F1
#
_cell.length_a   1.000
_cell.length_b   1.000
_cell.length_c   1.000
_cell.angle_alpha   90.00
_cell.angle_beta   90.00
_cell.angle_gamma   90.00
#
_symmetry.space_group_name_H-M   'P 1'
#
loop_
_entity.id
_entity.type
_entity.pdbx_description
1 polymer ?
#
loop_
_entity_poly.entity_id
_entity_poly.type
_entity_poly.pdbx_seq_one_letter_code
_entity_poly.pdbx_strand_id
1 'polypeptide(L)'
;QKCINLNRDILKKELGLVEKDIIDIPQLFCLEQLTNVPSNEQTAKLFARPYFPNLLQMIVMDKNLGIPKPFGPQIKGICCLEENIRQLLEPLGFRCTFIDDFDCYLTEIG
;
A
#
# COMPACT_ATOMS: atom_id res chain seq x y z
N GLN A 1 4.74 -10.87 3.70
CA GLN A 1 6.08 -10.41 4.12
C GLN A 1 7.26 -11.01 3.34
N LYS A 2 7.44 -12.33 3.24
CA LYS A 2 8.64 -12.93 2.59
C LYS A 2 8.91 -12.42 1.16
N CYS A 3 7.87 -12.28 0.32
CA CYS A 3 8.00 -11.73 -1.02
C CYS A 3 8.47 -10.26 -1.03
N ILE A 4 8.02 -9.46 -0.06
CA ILE A 4 8.42 -8.05 0.07
C ILE A 4 9.89 -7.97 0.49
N ASN A 5 10.31 -8.79 1.46
CA ASN A 5 11.71 -8.80 1.92
C ASN A 5 12.67 -9.21 0.79
N LEU A 6 12.30 -10.20 -0.03
CA LEU A 6 13.10 -10.58 -1.20
C LEU A 6 13.29 -9.41 -2.17
N ASN A 7 12.23 -8.65 -2.45
CA ASN A 7 12.33 -7.44 -3.28
C ASN A 7 13.16 -6.34 -2.61
N ARG A 8 13.04 -6.16 -1.29
CA ARG A 8 13.87 -5.21 -0.53
C ARG A 8 15.36 -5.51 -0.71
N ASP A 9 15.76 -6.77 -0.59
CA ASP A 9 17.16 -7.18 -0.75
C ASP A 9 17.68 -6.92 -2.18
N ILE A 10 16.85 -7.22 -3.19
CA ILE A 10 17.17 -6.93 -4.59
C ILE A 10 17.33 -5.42 -4.81
N LEU A 11 16.37 -4.60 -4.35
CA LEU A 11 16.41 -3.14 -4.51
C LEU A 11 17.62 -2.53 -3.81
N LYS A 12 17.96 -2.98 -2.60
CA LYS A 12 19.17 -2.54 -1.89
C LYS A 12 20.44 -2.85 -2.67
N LYS A 13 20.54 -4.07 -3.23
CA LYS A 13 21.70 -4.49 -4.00
C LYS A 13 21.85 -3.73 -5.32
N GLU A 14 20.78 -3.62 -6.09
CA GLU A 14 20.83 -3.11 -7.47
C GLU A 14 20.80 -1.58 -7.54
N LEU A 15 20.16 -0.91 -6.57
CA LEU A 15 20.07 0.56 -6.51
C LEU A 15 21.02 1.18 -5.47
N GLY A 16 21.77 0.36 -4.73
CA GLY A 16 22.69 0.81 -3.69
C GLY A 16 21.99 1.43 -2.46
N LEU A 17 20.72 1.08 -2.22
CA LEU A 17 19.95 1.59 -1.08
C LEU A 17 20.41 0.95 0.23
N VAL A 18 20.35 1.72 1.31
CA VAL A 18 20.51 1.25 2.67
C VAL A 18 19.21 1.38 3.45
N GLU A 19 19.13 0.78 4.66
CA GLU A 19 17.90 0.76 5.44
C GLU A 19 17.32 2.16 5.75
N LYS A 20 18.19 3.16 5.94
CA LYS A 20 17.75 4.55 6.17
C LYS A 20 17.06 5.21 4.98
N ASP A 21 17.20 4.64 3.77
CA ASP A 21 16.59 5.17 2.55
C ASP A 21 15.18 4.59 2.33
N ILE A 22 14.73 3.66 3.19
CA ILE A 22 13.50 2.89 3.03
C ILE A 22 12.58 3.13 4.22
N ILE A 23 11.32 3.47 3.93
CA ILE A 23 10.26 3.64 4.94
C ILE A 23 9.24 2.54 4.73
N ASP A 24 8.94 1.81 5.81
CA ASP A 24 7.94 0.75 5.79
C ASP A 24 6.54 1.33 6.03
N ILE A 25 5.65 1.12 5.05
CA ILE A 25 4.25 1.56 5.09
C ILE A 25 3.37 0.39 5.53
N PRO A 26 2.48 0.56 6.52
CA PRO A 26 1.60 -0.51 6.98
C PRO A 26 0.60 -0.90 5.89
N GLN A 27 0.66 -2.16 5.42
CA GLN A 27 -0.28 -2.68 4.43
C GLN A 27 -0.62 -4.14 4.75
N LEU A 28 -1.91 -4.49 4.66
CA LEU A 28 -2.37 -5.87 4.76
C LEU A 28 -2.85 -6.39 3.41
N PHE A 29 -2.74 -7.71 3.25
CA PHE A 29 -3.13 -8.44 2.05
C PHE A 29 -3.90 -9.71 2.44
N CYS A 30 -4.84 -10.10 1.57
CA CYS A 30 -5.46 -11.41 1.56
C CYS A 30 -4.98 -12.22 0.35
N LEU A 31 -5.07 -13.54 0.46
CA LEU A 31 -4.75 -14.46 -0.63
C LEU A 31 -6.02 -14.79 -1.40
N GLU A 32 -5.97 -14.66 -2.73
CA GLU A 32 -7.11 -14.89 -3.61
C GLU A 32 -6.67 -15.55 -4.93
N GLN A 33 -7.57 -16.28 -5.58
CA GLN A 33 -7.33 -16.81 -6.92
C GLN A 33 -7.64 -15.76 -7.96
N LEU A 34 -6.87 -15.73 -9.06
CA LEU A 34 -7.20 -14.85 -10.17
C LEU A 34 -8.50 -15.33 -10.84
N THR A 35 -9.54 -14.51 -10.75
CA THR A 35 -10.86 -14.74 -11.34
C THR A 35 -10.94 -14.27 -12.80
N ASN A 36 -10.07 -13.35 -13.20
CA ASN A 36 -10.06 -12.74 -14.54
C ASN A 36 -9.12 -13.44 -15.53
N VAL A 37 -8.77 -14.70 -15.27
CA VAL A 37 -7.88 -15.49 -16.13
C VAL A 37 -8.69 -16.60 -16.81
N PRO A 38 -8.53 -16.81 -18.13
CA PRO A 38 -9.16 -17.91 -18.85
C PRO A 38 -8.98 -19.25 -18.14
N SER A 39 -10.02 -20.11 -18.15
CA SER A 39 -10.04 -21.36 -17.38
C SER A 39 -8.90 -22.33 -17.71
N ASN A 40 -8.31 -22.23 -18.91
CA ASN A 40 -7.15 -23.01 -19.35
C ASN A 40 -5.81 -22.51 -18.76
N GLU A 41 -5.77 -21.29 -18.21
CA GLU A 41 -4.60 -20.67 -17.58
C GLU A 41 -4.78 -20.51 -16.06
N GLN A 42 -5.92 -20.97 -15.53
CA GLN A 42 -6.25 -20.87 -14.13
C GLN A 42 -5.34 -21.80 -13.31
N THR A 43 -4.42 -21.20 -12.57
CA THR A 43 -3.51 -21.93 -11.68
C THR A 43 -4.10 -22.02 -10.28
N ALA A 44 -3.76 -23.07 -9.53
CA ALA A 44 -4.08 -23.16 -8.10
C ALA A 44 -3.31 -22.15 -7.23
N LYS A 45 -2.53 -21.25 -7.85
CA LYS A 45 -1.70 -20.26 -7.17
C LYS A 45 -2.57 -19.14 -6.63
N LEU A 46 -2.34 -18.77 -5.37
CA LEU A 46 -2.96 -17.63 -4.74
C LEU A 46 -2.10 -16.38 -4.93
N PHE A 47 -2.76 -15.25 -5.16
CA PHE A 47 -2.16 -13.93 -5.34
C PHE A 47 -2.57 -13.03 -4.17
N ALA A 48 -1.72 -12.06 -3.86
CA ALA A 48 -1.97 -11.12 -2.77
C ALA A 48 -2.83 -9.96 -3.28
N ARG A 49 -4.06 -9.85 -2.78
CA ARG A 49 -4.93 -8.69 -2.98
C ARG A 49 -4.87 -7.79 -1.73
N PRO A 50 -4.81 -6.45 -1.87
CA PRO A 50 -4.89 -5.55 -0.72
C PRO A 50 -6.17 -5.78 0.10
N TYR A 51 -6.03 -5.87 1.43
CA TYR A 51 -7.17 -6.06 2.34
C TYR A 51 -7.98 -4.78 2.56
N PHE A 52 -7.28 -3.65 2.57
CA PHE A 52 -7.81 -2.29 2.59
C PHE A 52 -7.07 -1.50 1.48
N PRO A 53 -7.55 -0.31 1.09
CA PRO A 53 -6.97 0.46 -0.03
C PRO A 53 -5.45 0.53 0.06
N ASN A 54 -4.77 0.20 -1.05
CA ASN A 54 -3.33 0.05 -1.03
C ASN A 54 -2.64 1.41 -0.82
N LEU A 55 -2.10 1.65 0.37
CA LEU A 55 -1.49 2.94 0.74
C LEU A 55 -0.28 3.31 -0.12
N LEU A 56 0.37 2.32 -0.74
CA LEU A 56 1.50 2.53 -1.66
C LEU A 56 1.03 3.00 -3.05
N GLN A 57 -0.25 2.84 -3.39
CA GLN A 57 -0.84 3.34 -4.65
C GLN A 57 -1.19 4.82 -4.52
N MET A 58 -0.20 5.65 -4.20
CA MET A 58 -0.35 7.08 -3.97
C MET A 58 0.05 7.91 -5.19
N ILE A 59 -0.48 9.14 -5.27
CA ILE A 59 -0.11 10.16 -6.24
C ILE A 59 0.97 11.05 -5.62
N VAL A 60 2.13 11.16 -6.29
CA VAL A 60 3.26 11.99 -5.82
C VAL A 60 3.32 13.29 -6.66
N MET A 61 3.08 14.43 -6.02
CA MET A 61 3.17 15.78 -6.61
C MET A 61 4.13 16.65 -5.78
N ASP A 62 5.42 16.52 -6.07
CA ASP A 62 6.51 17.08 -5.27
C ASP A 62 6.39 16.65 -3.80
N LYS A 63 6.10 17.61 -2.90
CA LYS A 63 5.92 17.38 -1.47
C LYS A 63 4.50 16.95 -1.12
N ASN A 64 3.55 16.98 -2.04
CA ASN A 64 2.15 16.62 -1.78
C ASN A 64 1.93 15.16 -2.17
N LEU A 65 1.45 14.37 -1.21
CA LEU A 65 1.13 12.96 -1.41
C LEU A 65 -0.38 12.79 -1.33
N GLY A 66 -0.98 12.32 -2.44
CA GLY A 66 -2.37 11.88 -2.50
C GLY A 66 -2.46 10.40 -2.19
N ILE A 67 -2.81 10.06 -0.96
CA ILE A 67 -2.74 8.70 -0.42
C ILE A 67 -4.16 8.12 -0.36
N PRO A 68 -4.44 6.89 -0.84
CA PRO A 68 -5.74 6.27 -0.68
C PRO A 68 -6.15 6.22 0.79
N LYS A 69 -7.41 6.54 1.10
CA LYS A 69 -7.88 6.53 2.49
C LYS A 69 -7.96 5.08 3.00
N PRO A 70 -7.28 4.72 4.11
CA PRO A 70 -7.19 3.32 4.53
C PRO A 70 -8.44 2.76 5.21
N PHE A 71 -9.35 3.62 5.70
CA PHE A 71 -10.51 3.23 6.52
C PHE A 71 -10.16 2.31 7.69
N GLY A 72 -8.96 2.50 8.26
CA GLY A 72 -8.48 1.72 9.40
C GLY A 72 -9.23 2.00 10.71
N PRO A 73 -8.96 1.20 11.75
CA PRO A 73 -9.62 1.34 13.05
C PRO A 73 -9.54 2.76 13.63
N GLN A 74 -10.63 3.21 14.24
CA GLN A 74 -10.70 4.52 14.86
C GLN A 74 -10.31 4.46 16.32
N ILE A 75 -9.26 5.20 16.70
CA ILE A 75 -8.86 5.43 18.08
C ILE A 75 -9.20 6.88 18.41
N LYS A 76 -10.14 7.09 19.35
CA LYS A 76 -10.65 8.44 19.71
C LYS A 76 -11.18 9.22 18.49
N GLY A 77 -11.82 8.52 17.54
CA GLY A 77 -12.39 9.12 16.33
C GLY A 77 -11.39 9.40 15.20
N ILE A 78 -10.11 9.04 15.36
CA ILE A 78 -9.07 9.22 14.34
C ILE A 78 -8.65 7.85 13.78
N CYS A 79 -8.54 7.73 12.46
CA CYS A 79 -8.03 6.53 11.82
C CYS A 79 -6.55 6.33 12.19
N CYS A 80 -6.23 5.20 12.86
CA CYS A 80 -4.86 4.95 13.33
C CYS A 80 -3.84 4.74 12.20
N LEU A 81 -4.30 4.28 11.03
CA LEU A 81 -3.44 4.11 9.86
C LEU A 81 -3.08 5.46 9.23
N GLU A 82 -4.04 6.39 9.11
CA GLU A 82 -3.74 7.75 8.64
C GLU A 82 -2.75 8.45 9.56
N GLU A 83 -2.97 8.34 10.87
CA GLU A 83 -2.09 8.92 11.88
C GLU A 83 -0.66 8.37 11.79
N ASN A 84 -0.51 7.05 11.63
CA ASN A 84 0.79 6.40 11.46
C ASN A 84 1.52 6.92 10.20
N ILE A 85 0.83 7.03 9.08
CA ILE A 85 1.39 7.56 7.83
C ILE A 85 1.86 9.01 7.99
N ARG A 86 1.06 9.86 8.65
CA ARG A 86 1.46 11.25 8.94
C ARG A 86 2.75 11.28 9.77
N GLN A 87 2.81 10.47 10.83
CA GLN A 87 4.00 10.39 11.69
C GLN A 87 5.27 9.92 10.96
N LEU A 88 5.13 9.07 9.93
CA LEU A 88 6.26 8.62 9.12
C LEU A 88 6.73 9.65 8.09
N LEU A 89 5.79 10.33 7.41
CA LEU A 89 6.09 11.10 6.20
C LEU A 89 6.15 12.62 6.40
N GLU A 90 5.32 13.18 7.31
CA GLU A 90 5.31 14.63 7.55
C GLU A 90 6.63 15.18 8.12
N PRO A 91 7.37 14.47 9.01
CA PRO A 91 8.69 14.92 9.46
C PRO A 91 9.73 15.07 8.35
N LEU A 92 9.52 14.42 7.21
CA LEU A 92 10.39 14.52 6.03
C LEU A 92 10.01 15.70 5.12
N GLY A 93 8.98 16.45 5.48
CA GLY A 93 8.48 17.61 4.75
C GLY A 93 7.42 17.28 3.70
N PHE A 94 6.85 16.07 3.71
CA PHE A 94 5.71 15.71 2.88
C PHE A 94 4.39 16.21 3.49
N ARG A 95 3.42 16.51 2.63
CA ARG A 95 2.04 16.84 2.99
C ARG A 95 1.14 15.68 2.58
N CYS A 96 0.61 14.97 3.56
CA CYS A 96 -0.25 13.81 3.33
C CYS A 96 -1.71 14.23 3.19
N THR A 97 -2.32 13.94 2.04
CA THR A 97 -3.76 14.15 1.79
C THR A 97 -4.40 12.79 1.52
N PHE A 98 -5.33 12.38 2.37
CA PHE A 98 -6.03 11.10 2.22
C PHE A 98 -7.24 11.27 1.29
N ILE A 99 -7.23 10.55 0.18
CA ILE A 99 -8.23 10.61 -0.88
C ILE A 99 -9.27 9.53 -0.62
N ASP A 100 -10.52 9.95 -0.47
CA ASP A 100 -11.66 9.06 -0.34
C ASP A 100 -12.13 8.66 -1.74
N ASP A 101 -11.64 7.52 -2.23
CA ASP A 101 -11.93 6.95 -3.55
C ASP A 101 -12.72 5.63 -3.47
N PHE A 102 -13.20 5.27 -2.28
CA PHE A 102 -13.79 3.96 -1.99
C PHE A 102 -15.04 3.66 -2.82
N ASP A 103 -15.90 4.65 -3.05
CA ASP A 103 -17.16 4.46 -3.78
C ASP A 103 -17.00 4.41 -5.31
N CYS A 104 -15.85 4.80 -5.87
CA CYS A 104 -15.69 4.98 -7.33
C CYS A 104 -14.68 4.03 -8.00
N TYR A 105 -13.73 3.45 -7.26
CA TYR A 105 -12.65 2.64 -7.88
C TYR A 105 -12.47 1.24 -7.27
N LEU A 106 -12.82 1.04 -6.00
CA LEU A 106 -12.54 -0.21 -5.28
C LEU A 106 -13.66 -1.25 -5.36
N THR A 107 -14.85 -0.87 -5.84
CA THR A 107 -15.91 -1.82 -6.17
C THR A 107 -15.70 -2.53 -7.51
N GLU A 108 -14.85 -2.00 -8.40
CA GLU A 108 -14.66 -2.56 -9.74
C GLU A 108 -13.38 -3.39 -9.91
N ILE A 109 -12.37 -3.27 -9.04
CA ILE A 109 -11.13 -4.03 -9.18
C ILE A 109 -10.61 -4.51 -7.82
N GLY A 110 -10.86 -5.79 -7.56
CA GLY A 110 -10.19 -6.65 -6.60
C GLY A 110 -9.88 -7.98 -7.25
#